data_AF-A0A8S3F9D2-F1
#
_entry.id   AF-A0A8S3F9D2-F1
#
_cell.length_a   1.000
_cell.length_b   1.000
_cell.length_c   1.000
_cell.angle_alpha   90.00
_cell.angle_beta   90.00
_cell.angle_gamma   90.00
#
_symmetry.space_group_name_H-M   'P 1'
#
loop_
_entity.id
_entity.type
_entity.pdbx_description
1 polymer ?
#
loop_
_entity_poly.entity_id
_entity_poly.type
_entity_poly.pdbx_seq_one_letter_code
_entity_poly.pdbx_strand_id
1 'polypeptide(L)'
;KSNITSGATTSHDPPRRIIHQALLNVNKNNGSAVPNYSSNQRTIERRRKKQDIPIPTPITFTDINIPDELRTTNNGDRFLLYDNGDSSRRIIILSPDEDLDRLSNSEHWHCDGTFKACLIITISFVHNYFISYILFTDEDTYGEIFDIILKNLSQRPKSITIDFEKAVENVVRQQLPMTTIGFCFFHFKKALWKQIQTRGLQQLFLENHEARHYLKNFACLTFIPEQFVIIEFERLQADAPDSINGIK
;
A
#
# COMPACT_ATOMS: atom_id res chain seq x y z
N LYS A 1 -14.77 -31.98 -3.11
CA LYS A 1 -15.89 -31.10 -3.54
C LYS A 1 -16.94 -30.92 -2.43
N SER A 2 -17.43 -31.96 -1.74
CA SER A 2 -18.45 -31.85 -0.67
C SER A 2 -18.13 -30.81 0.42
N ASN A 3 -16.88 -30.74 0.89
CA ASN A 3 -16.47 -29.80 1.93
C ASN A 3 -16.56 -28.33 1.46
N ILE A 4 -16.19 -28.05 0.20
CA ILE A 4 -16.33 -26.72 -0.41
C ILE A 4 -17.80 -26.32 -0.50
N THR A 5 -18.66 -27.27 -0.88
CA THR A 5 -20.08 -27.01 -1.07
C THR A 5 -20.83 -26.82 0.25
N SER A 6 -20.42 -27.53 1.30
CA SER A 6 -20.94 -27.36 2.65
C SER A 6 -20.49 -26.03 3.25
N GLY A 7 -19.19 -25.72 3.19
CA GLY A 7 -18.68 -24.42 3.66
C GLY A 7 -19.29 -23.22 2.94
N ALA A 8 -19.65 -23.37 1.66
CA ALA A 8 -20.35 -22.30 0.92
C ALA A 8 -21.73 -21.94 1.49
N THR A 9 -22.42 -22.90 2.12
CA THR A 9 -23.81 -22.77 2.59
C THR A 9 -23.93 -22.60 4.10
N THR A 10 -22.87 -22.94 4.86
CA THR A 10 -22.88 -22.91 6.33
C THR A 10 -21.95 -21.85 6.93
N SER A 11 -21.22 -21.10 6.10
CA SER A 11 -20.25 -20.10 6.52
C SER A 11 -20.29 -18.87 5.61
N HIS A 12 -19.96 -17.70 6.16
CA HIS A 12 -19.70 -16.46 5.43
C HIS A 12 -18.24 -16.28 5.01
N ASP A 13 -17.38 -17.29 5.23
CA ASP A 13 -15.97 -17.25 4.89
C ASP A 13 -15.72 -16.89 3.41
N PRO A 14 -14.68 -16.12 3.07
CA PRO A 14 -14.36 -15.85 1.67
C PRO A 14 -14.08 -17.17 0.93
N PRO A 15 -14.38 -17.26 -0.38
CA PRO A 15 -14.14 -18.47 -1.17
C PRO A 15 -12.76 -19.08 -0.98
N ARG A 16 -11.73 -18.23 -0.83
CA ARG A 16 -10.35 -18.62 -0.58
C ARG A 16 -10.16 -19.41 0.72
N ARG A 17 -10.83 -19.03 1.81
CA ARG A 17 -10.76 -19.70 3.12
C ARG A 17 -11.49 -21.05 3.08
N ILE A 18 -12.68 -21.09 2.48
CA ILE A 18 -13.44 -22.35 2.28
C ILE A 18 -12.65 -23.35 1.43
N ILE A 19 -12.04 -22.88 0.34
CA ILE A 19 -11.21 -23.70 -0.54
C ILE A 19 -9.98 -24.19 0.23
N HIS A 20 -9.29 -23.30 0.95
CA HIS A 20 -8.11 -23.66 1.74
C HIS A 20 -8.42 -24.72 2.80
N GLN A 21 -9.45 -24.53 3.63
CA GLN A 21 -9.88 -25.51 4.63
C GLN A 21 -10.29 -26.85 4.00
N ALA A 22 -11.00 -26.81 2.87
CA ALA A 22 -11.36 -28.02 2.16
C ALA A 22 -10.15 -28.78 1.61
N LEU A 23 -9.05 -28.08 1.28
CA LEU A 23 -7.79 -28.65 0.79
C LEU A 23 -6.89 -29.17 1.91
N LEU A 24 -6.94 -28.60 3.11
CA LEU A 24 -6.23 -29.13 4.29
C LEU A 24 -6.64 -30.58 4.61
N ASN A 25 -7.89 -30.93 4.31
CA ASN A 25 -8.45 -32.26 4.54
C ASN A 25 -8.26 -33.23 3.35
N VAL A 26 -7.54 -32.84 2.29
CA VAL A 26 -7.25 -33.72 1.16
C VAL A 26 -5.89 -34.38 1.38
N ASN A 27 -5.90 -35.71 1.50
CA ASN A 27 -4.69 -36.50 1.70
C ASN A 27 -3.79 -36.40 0.45
N LYS A 28 -2.60 -35.79 0.59
CA LYS A 28 -1.67 -35.49 -0.54
C LYS A 28 -1.17 -36.72 -1.30
N ASN A 29 -1.40 -37.93 -0.78
CA ASN A 29 -0.95 -39.19 -1.37
C ASN A 29 -1.85 -39.74 -2.48
N ASN A 30 -3.09 -39.24 -2.60
CA ASN A 30 -3.96 -39.60 -3.71
C ASN A 30 -3.90 -38.44 -4.70
N GLY A 31 -3.16 -38.59 -5.81
CA GLY A 31 -2.87 -37.62 -6.88
C GLY A 31 -4.08 -36.94 -7.54
N SER A 32 -4.93 -36.34 -6.72
CA SER A 32 -6.17 -35.67 -7.06
C SER A 32 -5.79 -34.29 -7.54
N ALA A 33 -6.04 -33.99 -8.82
CA ALA A 33 -5.82 -32.67 -9.39
C ALA A 33 -6.47 -31.60 -8.47
N VAL A 34 -5.65 -30.68 -7.95
CA VAL A 34 -6.14 -29.55 -7.15
C VAL A 34 -7.12 -28.76 -8.04
N PRO A 35 -8.40 -28.67 -7.67
CA PRO A 35 -9.38 -28.03 -8.53
C PRO A 35 -9.08 -26.53 -8.65
N ASN A 36 -9.22 -25.99 -9.87
CA ASN A 36 -8.99 -24.57 -10.20
C ASN A 36 -9.75 -23.65 -9.24
N TYR A 37 -9.03 -22.71 -8.62
CA TYR A 37 -9.56 -21.71 -7.70
C TYR A 37 -10.78 -20.97 -8.26
N SER A 38 -10.70 -20.50 -9.50
CA SER A 38 -11.77 -19.74 -10.15
C SER A 38 -13.07 -20.55 -10.28
N SER A 39 -12.97 -21.87 -10.55
CA SER A 39 -14.13 -22.75 -10.67
C SER A 39 -14.80 -23.00 -9.32
N ASN A 40 -14.00 -23.17 -8.26
CA ASN A 40 -14.53 -23.30 -6.90
C ASN A 40 -15.13 -22.00 -6.39
N GLN A 41 -14.50 -20.85 -6.66
CA GLN A 41 -15.03 -19.54 -6.33
C GLN A 41 -16.43 -19.33 -6.92
N ARG A 42 -16.59 -19.53 -8.24
CA ARG A 42 -17.90 -19.44 -8.92
C ARG A 42 -18.93 -20.42 -8.33
N THR A 43 -18.48 -21.61 -7.91
CA THR A 43 -19.34 -22.63 -7.29
C THR A 43 -19.86 -22.19 -5.93
N ILE A 44 -19.01 -21.52 -5.13
CA ILE A 44 -19.36 -20.96 -3.82
C ILE A 44 -20.34 -19.80 -4.00
N GLU A 45 -20.00 -18.84 -4.87
CA GLU A 45 -20.84 -17.67 -5.19
C GLU A 45 -22.23 -18.08 -5.68
N ARG A 46 -22.32 -19.05 -6.60
CA ARG A 46 -23.60 -19.56 -7.11
C ARG A 46 -24.45 -20.20 -6.01
N ARG A 47 -23.84 -20.90 -5.06
CA ARG A 47 -24.58 -21.54 -3.95
C ARG A 47 -25.10 -20.51 -2.96
N ARG A 48 -24.28 -19.54 -2.59
CA ARG A 48 -24.69 -18.42 -1.72
C ARG A 48 -25.83 -17.63 -2.30
N LYS A 49 -25.76 -17.30 -3.60
CA LYS A 49 -26.84 -16.63 -4.32
C LYS A 49 -28.13 -17.43 -4.35
N LYS A 50 -28.05 -18.77 -4.39
CA LYS A 50 -29.23 -19.65 -4.41
C LYS A 50 -29.92 -19.75 -3.04
N GLN A 51 -29.19 -19.56 -1.94
CA GLN A 51 -29.71 -19.64 -0.57
C GLN A 51 -30.00 -18.29 0.06
N ASP A 52 -29.93 -17.20 -0.71
CA ASP A 52 -30.11 -15.84 -0.22
C ASP A 52 -29.18 -15.50 0.96
N ILE A 53 -27.94 -16.00 0.88
CA ILE A 53 -26.84 -15.65 1.79
C ILE A 53 -25.89 -14.70 1.05
N PRO A 54 -26.29 -13.49 0.62
CA PRO A 54 -25.34 -12.56 0.05
C PRO A 54 -24.39 -12.12 1.18
N ILE A 55 -23.09 -12.23 0.94
CA ILE A 55 -22.17 -11.29 1.57
C ILE A 55 -22.38 -10.02 0.77
N PRO A 56 -22.98 -8.95 1.33
CA PRO A 56 -23.12 -7.70 0.62
C PRO A 56 -21.71 -7.29 0.20
N THR A 57 -21.46 -7.20 -1.10
CA THR A 57 -20.21 -6.62 -1.56
C THR A 57 -20.31 -5.13 -1.27
N PRO A 58 -19.45 -4.57 -0.40
CA PRO A 58 -19.52 -3.15 -0.08
C PRO A 58 -19.40 -2.35 -1.37
N ILE A 59 -20.36 -1.45 -1.63
CA ILE A 59 -20.35 -0.61 -2.83
C ILE A 59 -19.53 0.65 -2.55
N THR A 60 -19.61 1.13 -1.32
CA THR A 60 -18.88 2.29 -0.81
C THR A 60 -18.01 1.90 0.39
N PHE A 61 -17.02 2.73 0.70
CA PHE A 61 -16.15 2.49 1.86
C PHE A 61 -16.92 2.49 3.19
N THR A 62 -18.01 3.27 3.27
CA THR A 62 -18.89 3.33 4.44
C THR A 62 -19.74 2.07 4.63
N ASP A 63 -19.94 1.29 3.56
CA ASP A 63 -20.66 0.01 3.64
C ASP A 63 -19.79 -1.12 4.21
N ILE A 64 -18.50 -0.86 4.44
CA ILE A 64 -17.61 -1.86 5.01
C ILE A 64 -17.95 -2.02 6.49
N ASN A 65 -18.61 -3.14 6.78
CA ASN A 65 -18.74 -3.67 8.13
C ASN A 65 -17.84 -4.90 8.25
N ILE A 66 -16.90 -4.87 9.20
CA ILE A 66 -15.98 -5.99 9.46
C ILE A 66 -16.64 -6.92 10.48
N PRO A 67 -17.07 -8.13 10.09
CA PRO A 67 -17.66 -9.12 10.99
C PRO A 67 -16.69 -9.51 12.09
N ASP A 68 -17.20 -9.88 13.27
CA ASP A 68 -16.37 -10.21 14.43
C ASP A 68 -15.36 -11.33 14.14
N GLU A 69 -15.71 -12.29 13.27
CA GLU A 69 -14.82 -13.38 12.88
C GLU A 69 -13.61 -12.94 12.06
N LEU A 70 -13.65 -11.74 11.47
CA LEU A 70 -12.56 -11.13 10.71
C LEU A 70 -11.77 -10.11 11.52
N ARG A 71 -12.18 -9.82 12.76
CA ARG A 71 -11.48 -8.88 13.65
C ARG A 71 -10.27 -9.50 14.34
N THR A 72 -10.14 -10.82 14.27
CA THR A 72 -9.03 -11.60 14.85
C THR A 72 -8.32 -12.45 13.79
N THR A 73 -7.06 -12.79 14.04
CA THR A 73 -6.30 -13.76 13.24
C THR A 73 -6.84 -15.18 13.45
N ASN A 74 -6.34 -16.15 12.69
CA ASN A 74 -6.70 -17.56 12.87
C ASN A 74 -6.29 -18.13 14.25
N ASN A 75 -5.36 -17.47 14.94
CA ASN A 75 -4.89 -17.87 16.25
C ASN A 75 -5.67 -17.19 17.39
N GLY A 76 -6.62 -16.31 17.06
CA GLY A 76 -7.41 -15.54 18.03
C GLY A 76 -6.79 -14.19 18.42
N ASP A 77 -5.62 -13.85 17.89
CA ASP A 77 -4.97 -12.56 18.14
C ASP A 77 -5.72 -11.41 17.47
N ARG A 78 -5.58 -10.19 17.99
CA ARG A 78 -6.19 -8.99 17.39
C ARG A 78 -5.69 -8.77 15.97
N PHE A 79 -6.61 -8.48 15.04
CA PHE A 79 -6.30 -8.11 13.65
C PHE A 79 -6.81 -6.70 13.34
N LEU A 80 -8.04 -6.38 13.76
CA LEU A 80 -8.60 -5.03 13.68
C LEU A 80 -8.10 -4.19 14.86
N LEU A 81 -7.22 -3.22 14.59
CA LEU A 81 -6.70 -2.29 15.58
C LEU A 81 -7.73 -1.19 15.89
N TYR A 82 -8.31 -0.61 14.84
CA TYR A 82 -9.20 0.54 14.98
C TYR A 82 -10.24 0.57 13.86
N ASP A 83 -11.46 0.94 14.21
CA ASP A 83 -12.53 1.23 13.28
C ASP A 83 -13.45 2.28 13.92
N ASN A 84 -13.53 3.49 13.35
CA ASN A 84 -14.35 4.56 13.92
C ASN A 84 -15.83 4.49 13.55
N GLY A 85 -16.23 3.64 12.61
CA GLY A 85 -17.64 3.54 12.21
C GLY A 85 -18.18 4.77 11.44
N ASP A 86 -17.37 5.80 11.19
CA ASP A 86 -17.84 7.08 10.66
C ASP A 86 -18.28 6.97 9.18
N SER A 87 -19.30 7.73 8.78
CA SER A 87 -19.83 7.72 7.40
C SER A 87 -19.20 8.79 6.49
N SER A 88 -18.41 9.70 7.03
CA SER A 88 -17.81 10.83 6.32
C SER A 88 -16.27 10.74 6.32
N ARG A 89 -15.68 10.51 7.50
CA ARG A 89 -14.24 10.40 7.73
C ARG A 89 -13.92 9.02 8.30
N ARG A 90 -14.28 7.98 7.55
CA ARG A 90 -14.10 6.59 7.98
C ARG A 90 -12.61 6.29 8.08
N ILE A 91 -12.19 5.63 9.16
CA ILE A 91 -10.84 5.10 9.35
C ILE A 91 -10.95 3.65 9.80
N ILE A 92 -10.22 2.78 9.11
CA ILE A 92 -10.07 1.36 9.47
C ILE A 92 -8.58 1.04 9.49
N ILE A 93 -8.08 0.55 10.61
CA ILE A 93 -6.68 0.14 10.77
C ILE A 93 -6.63 -1.34 11.09
N LEU A 94 -6.03 -2.10 10.18
CA LEU A 94 -5.74 -3.53 10.34
C LEU A 94 -4.25 -3.65 10.64
N SER A 95 -3.92 -3.90 11.90
CA SER A 95 -2.55 -4.01 12.36
C SER A 95 -2.51 -4.96 13.56
N PRO A 96 -2.17 -6.24 13.33
CA PRO A 96 -1.91 -7.19 14.41
C PRO A 96 -0.90 -6.68 15.42
N ASP A 97 -0.98 -7.18 16.64
CA ASP A 97 -0.05 -6.80 17.71
C ASP A 97 1.40 -7.19 17.35
N GLU A 98 1.62 -8.35 16.72
CA GLU A 98 2.94 -8.76 16.21
C GLU A 98 3.49 -7.75 15.18
N ASP A 99 2.63 -7.19 14.35
CA ASP A 99 3.00 -6.20 13.35
C ASP A 99 3.32 -4.85 14.01
N LEU A 100 2.57 -4.44 15.04
CA LEU A 100 2.89 -3.26 15.85
C LEU A 100 4.22 -3.42 16.62
N ASP A 101 4.53 -4.62 17.09
CA ASP A 101 5.83 -4.92 17.71
C ASP A 101 6.96 -4.82 16.69
N ARG A 102 6.76 -5.34 15.47
CA ARG A 102 7.71 -5.17 14.36
C ARG A 102 7.89 -3.70 13.99
N LEU A 103 6.79 -2.92 14.00
CA LEU A 103 6.80 -1.48 13.75
C LEU A 103 7.56 -0.71 14.82
N SER A 104 7.35 -1.06 16.08
CA SER A 104 8.05 -0.49 17.22
C SER A 104 9.56 -0.74 17.16
N ASN A 105 9.98 -1.93 16.72
CA ASN A 105 11.40 -2.30 16.69
C ASN A 105 12.11 -1.88 15.39
N SER A 106 11.41 -1.25 14.44
CA SER A 106 12.03 -0.76 13.21
C SER A 106 12.49 0.67 13.33
N GLU A 107 13.76 0.91 13.01
CA GLU A 107 14.34 2.24 12.96
C GLU A 107 13.93 3.03 11.71
N HIS A 108 13.56 2.34 10.63
CA HIS A 108 13.31 2.92 9.31
C HIS A 108 11.94 2.49 8.79
N TRP A 109 11.06 3.46 8.58
CA TRP A 109 9.72 3.24 8.07
C TRP A 109 9.59 3.67 6.62
N HIS A 110 8.71 3.01 5.88
CA HIS A 110 8.31 3.41 4.54
C HIS A 110 6.78 3.46 4.47
N CYS A 111 6.23 4.67 4.35
CA CYS A 111 4.80 4.84 4.19
C CYS A 111 4.50 5.07 2.72
N ASP A 112 3.66 4.21 2.15
CA ASP A 112 3.25 4.30 0.75
C ASP A 112 1.73 4.28 0.65
N GLY A 113 1.17 5.27 -0.04
CA GLY A 113 -0.24 5.31 -0.38
C GLY A 113 -0.48 4.54 -1.67
N THR A 114 -1.38 3.55 -1.65
CA THR A 114 -1.84 2.91 -2.90
C THR A 114 -3.29 3.32 -3.17
N PHE A 115 -3.53 3.91 -4.35
CA PHE A 115 -4.81 4.38 -4.92
C PHE A 115 -6.05 4.57 -4.00
N LYS A 116 -6.61 5.79 -4.07
CA LYS A 116 -8.00 6.19 -3.73
C LYS A 116 -8.50 6.06 -2.29
N ALA A 117 -7.89 5.31 -1.37
CA ALA A 117 -8.33 5.28 0.04
C ALA A 117 -7.39 4.49 1.00
N CYS A 118 -6.14 4.18 0.65
CA CYS A 118 -5.33 3.24 1.42
C CYS A 118 -3.89 3.72 1.64
N LEU A 119 -3.52 3.92 2.91
CA LEU A 119 -2.15 4.10 3.36
C LEU A 119 -1.64 2.74 3.81
N ILE A 120 -0.59 2.27 3.16
CA ILE A 120 0.10 1.05 3.52
C ILE A 120 1.39 1.45 4.21
N ILE A 121 1.46 1.22 5.52
CA ILE A 121 2.73 1.36 6.25
C ILE A 121 3.50 0.06 6.05
N THR A 122 4.58 0.14 5.29
CA THR A 122 5.48 -0.97 5.01
C THR A 122 6.78 -0.74 5.77
N ILE A 123 7.29 -1.77 6.44
CA ILE A 123 8.68 -1.75 6.89
C ILE A 123 9.47 -2.56 5.89
N SER A 124 10.17 -1.86 5.02
CA SER A 124 11.23 -2.46 4.23
C SER A 124 12.55 -2.16 4.89
N PHE A 125 13.15 -3.16 5.54
CA PHE A 125 14.61 -3.17 5.62
C PHE A 125 15.27 -4.47 5.20
N VAL A 126 14.60 -5.64 5.24
CA VAL A 126 15.20 -6.89 4.70
C VAL A 126 14.19 -7.88 4.08
N HIS A 127 12.89 -7.80 4.39
CA HIS A 127 11.94 -8.90 4.06
C HIS A 127 10.58 -8.52 3.43
N ASN A 128 10.34 -7.27 3.01
CA ASN A 128 9.08 -6.84 2.37
C ASN A 128 7.80 -7.32 3.09
N TYR A 129 7.69 -7.05 4.39
CA TYR A 129 6.45 -7.32 5.13
C TYR A 129 5.56 -6.08 5.11
N PHE A 130 4.31 -6.26 4.66
CA PHE A 130 3.24 -5.31 4.94
C PHE A 130 2.80 -5.51 6.38
N ILE A 131 2.78 -4.44 7.16
CA ILE A 131 2.64 -4.52 8.62
C ILE A 131 1.33 -3.88 9.07
N SER A 132 0.94 -2.77 8.47
CA SER A 132 -0.37 -2.17 8.77
C SER A 132 -1.08 -1.78 7.48
N TYR A 133 -2.32 -2.23 7.34
CA TYR A 133 -3.23 -1.79 6.28
C TYR A 133 -4.17 -0.75 6.86
N ILE A 134 -4.12 0.47 6.32
CA ILE A 134 -4.91 1.60 6.81
C ILE A 134 -5.79 2.07 5.67
N LEU A 135 -7.11 2.00 5.87
CA LEU A 135 -8.08 2.51 4.93
C LEU A 135 -8.74 3.75 5.51
N PHE A 136 -8.85 4.81 4.70
CA PHE A 136 -9.41 6.08 5.11
C PHE A 136 -9.90 6.89 3.90
N THR A 137 -10.79 7.88 4.13
CA THR A 137 -11.41 8.67 3.06
C THR A 137 -10.84 10.07 2.85
N ASP A 138 -10.09 10.59 3.81
CA ASP A 138 -9.76 12.01 3.87
C ASP A 138 -8.35 12.24 4.40
N GLU A 139 -7.56 13.05 3.70
CA GLU A 139 -6.19 13.41 4.08
C GLU A 139 -6.13 14.08 5.47
N ASP A 140 -7.20 14.77 5.88
CA ASP A 140 -7.28 15.37 7.22
C ASP A 140 -7.28 14.32 8.36
N THR A 141 -7.45 13.03 8.03
CA THR A 141 -7.39 11.93 9.00
C THR A 141 -5.97 11.44 9.30
N TYR A 142 -4.94 11.88 8.57
CA TYR A 142 -3.57 11.41 8.83
C TYR A 142 -3.12 11.65 10.27
N GLY A 143 -3.46 12.79 10.87
CA GLY A 143 -3.12 13.08 12.26
C GLY A 143 -3.73 12.04 13.22
N GLU A 144 -5.00 11.70 13.03
CA GLU A 144 -5.70 10.70 13.84
C GLU A 144 -5.12 9.29 13.62
N ILE A 145 -4.82 8.93 12.37
CA ILE A 145 -4.20 7.67 12.00
C ILE A 145 -2.85 7.50 12.71
N PHE A 146 -1.97 8.50 12.60
CA PHE A 146 -0.67 8.45 13.26
C PHE A 146 -0.83 8.45 14.78
N ASP A 147 -1.76 9.21 15.37
CA ASP A 147 -2.02 9.15 16.81
C ASP A 147 -2.39 7.73 17.27
N ILE A 148 -3.26 7.03 16.54
CA ILE A 148 -3.67 5.66 16.85
C ILE A 148 -2.47 4.71 16.76
N ILE A 149 -1.70 4.78 15.66
CA ILE A 149 -0.52 3.94 15.48
C ILE A 149 0.49 4.22 16.60
N LEU A 150 0.91 5.47 16.78
CA LEU A 150 1.96 5.85 17.74
C LEU A 150 1.59 5.54 19.20
N LYS A 151 0.31 5.56 19.57
CA LYS A 151 -0.16 5.13 20.90
C LYS A 151 0.06 3.64 21.17
N ASN A 152 0.11 2.82 20.12
CA ASN A 152 0.33 1.38 20.21
C ASN A 152 1.80 0.98 19.99
N LEU A 153 2.73 1.94 19.94
CA LEU A 153 4.15 1.67 19.72
C LEU A 153 5.00 2.04 20.92
N SER A 154 5.94 1.17 21.25
CA SER A 154 6.90 1.37 22.34
C SER A 154 8.08 2.28 21.95
N GLN A 155 8.42 2.37 20.66
CA GLN A 155 9.48 3.23 20.16
C GLN A 155 9.02 4.06 18.95
N ARG A 156 9.88 4.97 18.50
CA ARG A 156 9.64 5.86 17.34
C ARG A 156 10.74 5.62 16.31
N PRO A 157 10.44 5.75 15.00
CA PRO A 157 11.43 5.52 13.97
C PRO A 157 12.50 6.62 13.97
N LYS A 158 13.73 6.25 13.62
CA LYS A 158 14.79 7.22 13.32
C LYS A 158 14.56 7.91 11.99
N SER A 159 14.02 7.19 11.00
CA SER A 159 13.62 7.80 9.73
C SER A 159 12.33 7.22 9.17
N ILE A 160 11.66 8.03 8.37
CA ILE A 160 10.46 7.65 7.64
C ILE A 160 10.58 8.14 6.20
N THR A 161 10.40 7.23 5.25
CA THR A 161 10.29 7.57 3.83
C THR A 161 8.81 7.66 3.48
N ILE A 162 8.38 8.83 3.04
CA ILE A 162 7.01 9.09 2.58
C ILE A 162 7.02 9.40 1.08
N ASP A 163 5.85 9.47 0.46
CA ASP A 163 5.70 10.11 -0.84
C ASP A 163 5.76 11.65 -0.70
N PHE A 164 5.49 12.38 -1.79
CA PHE A 164 5.57 13.84 -1.80
C PHE A 164 4.26 14.52 -1.35
N GLU A 165 3.41 13.82 -0.59
CA GLU A 165 2.15 14.37 -0.11
C GLU A 165 2.37 15.30 1.09
N LYS A 166 1.99 16.57 0.92
CA LYS A 166 2.26 17.61 1.91
C LYS A 166 1.49 17.39 3.22
N ALA A 167 0.29 16.82 3.15
CA ALA A 167 -0.52 16.51 4.32
C ALA A 167 0.20 15.52 5.24
N VAL A 168 0.71 14.42 4.68
CA VAL A 168 1.50 13.42 5.41
C VAL A 168 2.79 14.03 5.98
N GLU A 169 3.52 14.81 5.16
CA GLU A 169 4.76 15.48 5.62
C GLU A 169 4.50 16.37 6.85
N ASN A 170 3.44 17.18 6.82
CA ASN A 170 3.09 18.07 7.92
C ASN A 170 2.78 17.29 9.21
N VAL A 171 2.00 16.21 9.10
CA VAL A 171 1.65 15.34 10.23
C VAL A 171 2.90 14.69 10.82
N VAL A 172 3.78 14.15 9.98
CA VAL A 172 5.03 13.54 10.43
C VAL A 172 5.93 14.57 11.14
N ARG A 173 6.08 15.78 10.59
CA ARG A 173 6.87 16.84 11.26
C ARG A 173 6.30 17.22 12.61
N GLN A 174 4.98 17.22 12.75
CA GLN A 174 4.30 17.59 13.99
C GLN A 174 4.38 16.49 15.06
N GLN A 175 4.09 15.23 14.70
CA GLN A 175 3.98 14.13 15.67
C GLN A 175 5.29 13.35 15.86
N LEU A 176 6.24 13.46 14.93
CA LEU A 176 7.54 12.79 14.94
C LEU A 176 8.69 13.79 14.70
N PRO A 177 8.86 14.83 15.54
CA PRO A 177 9.79 15.94 15.27
C PRO A 177 11.28 15.51 15.25
N MET A 178 11.60 14.36 15.85
CA MET A 178 12.96 13.80 15.88
C MET A 178 13.23 12.80 14.75
N THR A 179 12.22 12.44 13.97
CA THR A 179 12.34 11.48 12.87
C THR A 179 12.81 12.19 11.60
N THR A 180 13.83 11.62 10.94
CA THR A 180 14.30 12.14 9.66
C THR A 180 13.32 11.76 8.55
N ILE A 181 12.82 12.75 7.82
CA ILE A 181 11.90 12.54 6.69
C ILE A 181 12.72 12.37 5.41
N GLY A 182 12.55 11.23 4.76
CA GLY A 182 12.99 10.99 3.39
C GLY A 182 11.80 10.99 2.43
N PHE A 183 12.06 11.30 1.16
CA PHE A 183 11.06 11.22 0.10
C PHE A 183 11.34 10.05 -0.83
N CYS A 184 10.29 9.35 -1.26
CA CYS A 184 10.41 8.15 -2.06
C CYS A 184 11.01 8.42 -3.45
N PHE A 185 12.25 7.99 -3.68
CA PHE A 185 12.95 8.15 -4.95
C PHE A 185 12.26 7.44 -6.13
N PHE A 186 11.56 6.33 -5.86
CA PHE A 186 10.77 5.65 -6.88
C PHE A 186 9.61 6.54 -7.39
N HIS A 187 8.87 7.16 -6.47
CA HIS A 187 7.79 8.10 -6.83
C HIS A 187 8.33 9.34 -7.52
N PHE A 188 9.47 9.86 -7.09
CA PHE A 188 10.14 10.97 -7.77
C PHE A 188 10.47 10.64 -9.23
N LYS A 189 11.12 9.49 -9.49
CA LYS A 189 11.42 9.04 -10.86
C LYS A 189 10.16 8.85 -11.71
N LYS A 190 9.08 8.34 -11.11
CA LYS A 190 7.79 8.19 -11.79
C LYS A 190 7.19 9.55 -12.16
N ALA A 191 7.29 10.55 -11.28
CA ALA A 191 6.87 11.92 -11.55
C ALA A 191 7.71 12.56 -12.67
N LEU A 192 9.04 12.38 -12.65
CA LEU A 192 9.93 12.81 -13.73
C LEU A 192 9.56 12.17 -15.07
N TRP A 193 9.31 10.86 -15.08
CA TRP A 193 8.86 10.17 -16.28
C TRP A 193 7.54 10.73 -16.82
N LYS A 194 6.56 10.98 -15.95
CA LYS A 194 5.31 11.63 -16.33
C LYS A 194 5.56 13.00 -16.98
N GLN A 195 6.48 13.81 -16.45
CA GLN A 195 6.84 15.11 -17.03
C GLN A 195 7.49 14.97 -18.42
N ILE A 196 8.38 13.99 -18.59
CA ILE A 196 8.97 13.67 -19.90
C ILE A 196 7.87 13.34 -20.91
N GLN A 197 6.87 12.55 -20.52
CA GLN A 197 5.75 12.21 -21.39
C GLN A 197 4.86 13.43 -21.71
N THR A 198 4.47 14.21 -20.69
CA THR A 198 3.60 15.39 -20.85
C THR A 198 4.23 16.45 -21.74
N ARG A 199 5.57 16.56 -21.77
CA ARG A 199 6.32 17.47 -22.63
C ARG A 199 6.63 16.92 -24.02
N GLY A 200 6.04 15.78 -24.41
CA GLY A 200 6.27 15.17 -25.72
C GLY A 200 7.67 14.57 -25.91
N LEU A 201 8.49 14.49 -24.86
CA LEU A 201 9.88 14.01 -24.91
C LEU A 201 9.98 12.49 -24.86
N GLN A 202 8.86 11.76 -24.79
CA GLN A 202 8.86 10.31 -24.63
C GLN A 202 9.61 9.59 -25.75
N GLN A 203 9.33 9.92 -27.01
CA GLN A 203 9.98 9.27 -28.15
C GLN A 203 11.48 9.60 -28.17
N LEU A 204 11.82 10.88 -27.98
CA LEU A 204 13.22 11.32 -27.91
C LEU A 204 13.98 10.60 -26.79
N PHE A 205 13.40 10.45 -25.60
CA PHE A 205 14.00 9.71 -24.49
C PHE A 205 14.24 8.23 -24.83
N LEU A 206 13.34 7.61 -25.60
CA LEU A 206 13.44 6.20 -25.98
C LEU A 206 14.43 5.97 -27.14
N GLU A 207 14.62 6.95 -28.02
CA GLU A 207 15.41 6.76 -29.25
C GLU A 207 16.79 7.43 -29.20
N ASN A 208 16.96 8.51 -28.42
CA ASN A 208 18.21 9.26 -28.33
C ASN A 208 18.91 9.03 -26.98
N HIS A 209 20.13 8.48 -27.03
CA HIS A 209 20.93 8.17 -25.85
C HIS A 209 21.37 9.42 -25.06
N GLU A 210 21.77 10.49 -25.75
CA GLU A 210 22.20 11.75 -25.15
C GLU A 210 21.04 12.42 -24.41
N ALA A 211 19.88 12.56 -25.06
CA ALA A 211 18.69 13.13 -24.45
C ALA A 211 18.21 12.28 -23.25
N ARG A 212 18.27 10.95 -23.35
CA ARG A 212 17.94 10.05 -22.23
C ARG A 212 18.89 10.25 -21.05
N HIS A 213 20.19 10.35 -21.33
CA HIS A 213 21.20 10.55 -20.29
C HIS A 213 20.99 11.90 -19.58
N TYR A 214 20.83 12.97 -20.36
CA TYR A 214 20.50 14.30 -19.86
C TYR A 214 19.24 14.31 -18.97
N LEU A 215 18.12 13.74 -19.45
CA LEU A 215 16.86 13.73 -18.71
C LEU A 215 16.94 12.90 -17.41
N LYS A 216 17.81 11.89 -17.36
CA LYS A 216 18.07 11.12 -16.13
C LYS A 216 18.88 11.90 -15.11
N ASN A 217 19.68 12.89 -15.51
CA ASN A 217 20.47 13.69 -14.57
C ASN A 217 19.60 14.53 -13.62
N PHE A 218 18.37 14.87 -13.99
CA PHE A 218 17.41 15.48 -13.06
C PHE A 218 17.10 14.58 -11.86
N ALA A 219 17.11 13.26 -12.03
CA ALA A 219 16.98 12.34 -10.90
C ALA A 219 18.22 12.38 -10.00
N CYS A 220 19.41 12.56 -10.58
CA CYS A 220 20.69 12.57 -9.88
C CYS A 220 20.87 13.78 -8.96
N LEU A 221 20.15 14.88 -9.20
CA LEU A 221 20.16 16.07 -8.33
C LEU A 221 19.80 15.74 -6.87
N THR A 222 19.04 14.66 -6.64
CA THR A 222 18.68 14.19 -5.29
C THR A 222 19.85 13.65 -4.47
N PHE A 223 20.98 13.36 -5.10
CA PHE A 223 22.19 12.85 -4.42
C PHE A 223 23.25 13.93 -4.21
N ILE A 224 22.96 15.17 -4.58
CA ILE A 224 23.85 16.30 -4.43
C ILE A 224 23.56 16.97 -3.07
N PRO A 225 24.57 17.43 -2.32
CA PRO A 225 24.32 18.21 -1.11
C PRO A 225 23.43 19.41 -1.40
N GLU A 226 22.46 19.67 -0.51
CA GLU A 226 21.40 20.68 -0.69
C GLU A 226 21.92 22.04 -1.18
N GLN A 227 23.02 22.51 -0.57
CA GLN A 227 23.68 23.77 -0.89
C GLN A 227 24.17 23.91 -2.36
N PHE A 228 24.34 22.80 -3.08
CA PHE A 228 24.78 22.77 -4.48
C PHE A 228 23.65 22.44 -5.45
N VAL A 229 22.46 22.06 -4.98
CA VAL A 229 21.35 21.61 -5.85
C VAL A 229 20.96 22.68 -6.87
N ILE A 230 20.89 23.95 -6.45
CA ILE A 230 20.54 25.07 -7.36
C ILE A 230 21.61 25.24 -8.43
N ILE A 231 22.89 25.28 -8.03
CA ILE A 231 24.02 25.46 -8.94
C ILE A 231 24.08 24.32 -9.96
N GLU A 232 23.92 23.08 -9.51
CA GLU A 232 23.96 21.90 -10.38
C GLU A 232 22.72 21.80 -11.27
N PHE A 233 21.57 22.28 -10.81
CA PHE A 233 20.37 22.40 -11.65
C PHE A 233 20.56 23.45 -12.75
N GLU A 234 21.09 24.63 -12.44
CA GLU A 234 21.38 25.68 -13.42
C GLU A 234 22.43 25.22 -14.43
N ARG A 235 23.47 24.52 -13.97
CA ARG A 235 24.46 23.89 -14.85
C ARG A 235 23.81 22.87 -15.77
N LEU A 236 22.96 22.00 -15.23
CA LEU A 236 22.22 21.03 -16.03
C LEU A 236 21.34 21.73 -17.07
N GLN A 237 20.68 22.85 -16.74
CA GLN A 237 19.90 23.62 -17.72
C GLN A 237 20.76 24.21 -18.84
N ALA A 238 21.95 24.74 -18.51
CA ALA A 238 22.88 25.28 -19.49
C ALA A 238 23.47 24.20 -20.43
N ASP A 239 23.64 22.98 -19.91
CA ASP A 239 24.16 21.82 -20.64
C ASP A 239 23.07 21.07 -21.44
N ALA A 240 21.91 21.69 -21.67
CA ALA A 240 20.81 21.08 -22.41
C ALA A 240 21.21 20.77 -23.87
N PRO A 241 21.09 19.51 -24.34
CA PRO A 241 21.44 19.17 -25.71
C PRO A 241 20.48 19.83 -26.70
N ASP A 242 20.99 20.16 -27.89
CA ASP A 242 20.19 20.80 -28.96
C ASP A 242 18.93 20.01 -29.33
N SER A 243 18.98 18.68 -29.18
CA SER A 243 17.82 17.80 -29.41
C SER A 243 16.63 18.07 -28.48
N ILE A 244 16.83 18.76 -27.36
CA ILE A 244 15.80 19.17 -26.40
C ILE A 244 15.41 20.65 -26.58
N ASN A 245 16.34 21.49 -27.06
CA ASN A 245 16.13 22.92 -27.30
C ASN A 245 15.19 23.15 -28.50
N GLY A 246 13.88 23.21 -28.24
CA GLY A 246 12.86 23.48 -29.28
C GLY A 246 11.53 22.75 -29.08
N ILE A 247 11.47 21.83 -28.13
CA ILE A 247 10.25 21.10 -27.78
C ILE A 247 9.52 21.90 -26.69
N LYS A 248 8.39 22.54 -27.05
CA LYS A 248 7.55 23.35 -26.14
C LYS A 248 6.76 22.47 -25.18
#